data_AF-A0A090DVF7-F1
#
_entry.id   AF-A0A090DVF7-F1
#
_cell.length_a   1.000
_cell.length_b   1.000
_cell.length_c   1.000
_cell.angle_alpha   90.00
_cell.angle_beta   90.00
_cell.angle_gamma   90.00
#
_symmetry.space_group_name_H-M   'P 1'
#
loop_
_entity.id
_entity.type
_entity.pdbx_description
1 polymer ?
#
loop_
_entity_poly.entity_id
_entity_poly.type
_entity_poly.pdbx_seq_one_letter_code
_entity_poly.pdbx_strand_id
1 'polypeptide(L)'
;MNRDRRNSFGRRLTRATTSPSADPSQLLGALHSSSGEEKPTGQGQTKDRVEALGFIICRLDELRQMAASHGLEALSCLLDVAFTESCDAIRRERSCAQAEEATR
;
A
#
# COMPACT_ATOMS: atom_id res chain seq x y z
N MET A 1 21.50 -23.26 24.94
CA MET A 1 20.03 -23.07 24.91
C MET A 1 19.72 -21.74 24.22
N ASN A 2 19.44 -21.75 22.91
CA ASN A 2 19.06 -20.52 22.18
C ASN A 2 17.56 -20.27 22.35
N ARG A 3 17.18 -19.19 23.04
CA ARG A 3 15.79 -18.74 23.16
C ARG A 3 15.45 -17.86 21.96
N ASP A 4 14.62 -18.38 21.07
CA ASP A 4 13.96 -17.60 20.04
C ASP A 4 13.04 -16.56 20.67
N ARG A 5 13.43 -15.28 20.62
CA ARG A 5 12.54 -14.17 20.98
C ARG A 5 11.60 -13.91 19.81
N ARG A 6 10.32 -14.22 20.00
CA ARG A 6 9.21 -13.80 19.12
C ARG A 6 8.46 -12.64 19.78
N ASN A 7 7.90 -11.73 18.99
CA ASN A 7 7.03 -10.67 19.51
C ASN A 7 5.59 -11.19 19.72
N SER A 8 4.72 -10.37 20.30
CA SER A 8 3.33 -10.70 20.66
C SER A 8 2.43 -11.09 19.48
N PHE A 9 2.89 -10.86 18.24
CA PHE A 9 2.22 -11.24 17.00
C PHE A 9 2.85 -12.50 16.35
N GLY A 10 3.70 -13.22 17.08
CA GLY A 10 4.28 -14.50 16.65
C GLY A 10 5.42 -14.40 15.63
N ARG A 11 5.85 -13.20 15.25
CA ARG A 11 6.95 -13.02 14.27
C ARG A 11 8.31 -13.13 14.95
N ARG A 12 9.25 -13.81 14.28
CA ARG A 12 10.61 -14.09 14.77
C ARG A 12 11.47 -12.82 14.66
N LEU A 13 12.03 -12.36 15.78
CA LEU A 13 12.92 -11.19 15.77
C LEU A 13 14.31 -11.63 15.31
N THR A 14 14.64 -11.36 14.04
CA THR A 14 16.01 -11.52 13.54
C THR A 14 16.86 -10.35 14.05
N ARG A 15 17.83 -10.67 14.90
CA ARG A 15 18.86 -9.75 15.40
C ARG A 15 19.63 -9.18 14.22
N ALA A 16 19.53 -7.87 13.98
CA ALA A 16 20.30 -7.17 12.97
C ALA A 16 21.79 -7.17 13.38
N THR A 17 22.60 -7.86 12.58
CA THR A 17 24.05 -7.71 12.59
C THR A 17 24.40 -6.60 11.61
N THR A 18 25.27 -5.70 12.05
CA THR A 18 25.75 -4.48 11.40
C THR A 18 26.17 -4.66 9.94
N SER A 19 25.86 -3.63 9.15
CA SER A 19 26.11 -3.38 7.73
C SER A 19 27.47 -3.84 7.19
N PRO A 20 27.56 -4.10 5.87
CA PRO A 20 28.20 -3.08 5.03
C PRO A 20 27.42 -2.76 3.74
N SER A 21 27.51 -1.48 3.36
CA SER A 21 27.22 -0.86 2.06
C SER A 21 26.80 -1.81 0.93
N ALA A 22 25.50 -1.81 0.58
CA ALA A 22 24.98 -2.43 -0.63
C ALA A 22 24.48 -1.33 -1.59
N ASP A 23 25.07 -1.36 -2.77
CA ASP A 23 24.81 -0.55 -3.95
C ASP A 23 23.30 -0.45 -4.29
N PRO A 24 22.73 0.75 -4.54
CA PRO A 24 21.32 0.94 -4.91
C PRO A 24 20.90 0.17 -6.18
N SER A 25 21.86 -0.26 -6.99
CA SER A 25 21.61 -0.87 -8.30
C SER A 25 21.08 -2.32 -8.24
N GLN A 26 21.14 -3.00 -7.09
CA GLN A 26 20.71 -4.40 -6.95
C GLN A 26 19.24 -4.57 -6.53
N LEU A 27 18.56 -3.50 -6.11
CA LEU A 27 17.13 -3.57 -5.75
C LEU A 27 16.19 -3.60 -6.96
N LEU A 28 16.66 -3.25 -8.16
CA LEU A 28 15.87 -3.33 -9.39
C LEU A 28 15.78 -4.76 -9.97
N GLY A 29 16.72 -5.65 -9.62
CA GLY A 29 16.85 -6.97 -10.26
C GLY A 29 15.94 -8.06 -9.70
N ALA A 30 15.32 -7.86 -8.53
CA ALA A 30 14.56 -8.89 -7.83
C ALA A 30 13.04 -8.90 -8.16
N LEU A 31 12.55 -7.93 -8.92
CA LEU A 31 11.11 -7.78 -9.24
C LEU A 31 10.68 -8.43 -10.56
N HIS A 32 11.60 -8.99 -11.35
CA HIS A 32 11.32 -9.48 -12.70
C HIS A 32 11.41 -11.00 -12.89
N SER A 33 11.11 -11.78 -11.85
CA SER A 33 10.97 -13.25 -11.99
C SER A 33 9.67 -13.76 -11.37
N SER A 34 8.58 -13.59 -12.11
CA SER A 34 7.49 -14.56 -12.15
C SER A 34 6.72 -14.38 -13.47
N SER A 35 7.29 -14.96 -14.54
CA SER A 35 6.60 -15.18 -15.80
C SER A 35 5.56 -16.28 -15.61
N GLY A 36 4.34 -15.87 -15.31
CA GLY A 36 3.12 -16.65 -15.51
C GLY A 36 2.09 -15.71 -16.11
N GLU A 37 1.93 -15.73 -17.43
CA GLU A 37 0.85 -15.03 -18.12
C GLU A 37 -0.49 -15.71 -17.80
N GLU A 38 -0.99 -15.53 -16.58
CA GLU A 38 -2.41 -15.60 -16.33
C GLU A 38 -2.98 -14.25 -16.74
N LYS A 39 -3.69 -14.23 -17.87
CA LYS A 39 -4.52 -13.09 -18.29
C LYS A 39 -5.34 -12.69 -17.06
N PRO A 40 -5.06 -11.53 -16.42
CA PRO A 40 -5.73 -11.19 -15.18
C PRO A 40 -7.21 -11.09 -15.52
N THR A 41 -8.02 -11.95 -14.91
CA THR A 41 -9.46 -11.75 -14.91
C THR A 41 -9.68 -10.37 -14.33
N GLY A 42 -10.46 -9.51 -15.00
CA GLY A 42 -10.61 -8.09 -14.60
C GLY A 42 -10.88 -7.89 -13.11
N GLN A 43 -11.53 -8.88 -12.48
CA GLN A 43 -11.82 -8.97 -11.06
C GLN A 43 -10.58 -8.99 -10.14
N GLY A 44 -9.51 -9.70 -10.52
CA GLY A 44 -8.25 -9.73 -9.76
C GLY A 44 -7.55 -8.38 -9.76
N GLN A 45 -7.48 -7.76 -10.95
CA GLN A 45 -6.91 -6.42 -11.10
C GLN A 45 -7.71 -5.37 -10.32
N THR A 46 -9.04 -5.45 -10.32
CA THR A 46 -9.91 -4.54 -9.58
C THR A 46 -9.73 -4.69 -8.06
N LYS A 47 -9.56 -5.91 -7.55
CA LYS A 47 -9.28 -6.15 -6.13
C LYS A 47 -7.95 -5.52 -5.69
N ASP A 48 -6.90 -5.74 -6.47
CA ASP A 48 -5.57 -5.19 -6.17
C ASP A 48 -5.59 -3.65 -6.19
N ARG A 49 -6.35 -3.05 -7.13
CA ARG A 49 -6.56 -1.59 -7.20
C ARG A 49 -7.29 -1.05 -5.98
N VAL A 50 -8.34 -1.72 -5.51
CA VAL A 50 -9.08 -1.32 -4.29
C VAL A 50 -8.18 -1.38 -3.06
N GLU A 51 -7.33 -2.41 -2.95
CA GLU A 51 -6.36 -2.54 -1.86
C GLU A 51 -5.31 -1.42 -1.90
N ALA A 52 -4.74 -1.15 -3.07
CA ALA A 52 -3.79 -0.05 -3.26
C ALA A 52 -4.41 1.33 -2.93
N LEU A 53 -5.64 1.58 -3.36
CA LEU A 53 -6.38 2.81 -3.01
C LEU A 53 -6.61 2.92 -1.50
N GLY A 54 -6.95 1.80 -0.84
CA GLY A 54 -7.08 1.77 0.61
C GLY A 54 -5.77 2.15 1.33
N PHE A 55 -4.63 1.62 0.87
CA PHE A 55 -3.32 1.98 1.42
C PHE A 55 -3.01 3.48 1.23
N ILE A 56 -3.29 4.03 0.06
CA ILE A 56 -3.09 5.46 -0.25
C ILE A 56 -3.95 6.34 0.68
N ILE A 57 -5.23 6.00 0.86
CA ILE A 57 -6.15 6.72 1.74
C ILE A 57 -5.61 6.77 3.18
N CYS A 58 -5.15 5.63 3.71
CA CYS A 58 -4.54 5.59 5.05
C CYS A 58 -3.33 6.52 5.15
N ARG A 59 -2.45 6.51 4.15
CA ARG A 59 -1.24 7.35 4.17
C ARG A 59 -1.55 8.84 4.04
N LEU A 60 -2.58 9.20 3.28
CA LEU A 60 -3.04 10.58 3.15
C LEU A 60 -3.59 11.12 4.48
N ASP A 61 -4.34 10.31 5.23
CA ASP A 61 -4.83 10.74 6.55
C ASP A 61 -3.68 10.94 7.54
N GLU A 62 -2.68 10.05 7.57
CA GLU A 62 -1.47 10.23 8.37
C GLU A 62 -0.71 11.52 8.00
N LEU A 63 -0.53 11.79 6.70
CA LEU A 63 0.10 13.01 6.21
C LEU A 63 -0.70 14.25 6.61
N ARG A 64 -2.03 14.18 6.56
CA ARG A 64 -2.91 15.28 6.94
C ARG A 64 -2.78 15.59 8.44
N GLN A 65 -2.79 14.57 9.28
CA GLN A 65 -2.58 14.73 10.72
C GLN A 65 -1.22 15.34 11.03
N MET A 66 -0.16 14.91 10.32
CA MET A 66 1.17 15.52 10.46
C MET A 66 1.21 16.97 9.97
N ALA A 67 0.59 17.30 8.84
CA ALA A 67 0.54 18.67 8.35
C ALA A 67 -0.19 19.60 9.33
N ALA A 68 -1.31 19.13 9.90
CA ALA A 68 -2.06 19.85 10.93
C ALA A 68 -1.24 20.06 12.21
N SER A 69 -0.48 19.05 12.66
CA SER A 69 0.35 19.18 13.87
C SER A 69 1.52 20.16 13.72
N HIS A 70 1.90 20.50 12.48
CA HIS A 70 2.98 21.42 12.17
C HIS A 70 2.48 22.79 11.68
N GLY A 71 1.16 23.05 11.69
CA GLY A 71 0.60 24.31 11.20
C GLY A 71 0.89 24.55 9.72
N LEU A 72 0.79 23.51 8.90
CA LEU A 72 0.99 23.58 7.45
C LEU A 72 -0.37 23.63 6.74
N GLU A 73 -1.14 24.71 6.91
CA GLU A 73 -2.54 24.78 6.47
C GLU A 73 -2.72 24.56 4.97
N ALA A 74 -1.87 25.19 4.13
CA ALA A 74 -1.94 25.02 2.69
C ALA A 74 -1.72 23.56 2.26
N LEU A 75 -0.79 22.86 2.92
CA LEU A 75 -0.54 21.44 2.66
C LEU A 75 -1.71 20.58 3.16
N SER A 76 -2.26 20.87 4.35
CA SER A 76 -3.43 20.19 4.88
C SER A 76 -4.62 20.28 3.93
N CYS A 77 -4.88 21.46 3.34
CA CYS A 77 -5.95 21.62 2.35
C CYS A 77 -5.74 20.77 1.09
N LEU A 78 -4.50 20.68 0.58
CA LEU A 78 -4.19 19.83 -0.57
C LEU A 78 -4.36 18.34 -0.25
N LEU A 79 -3.96 17.93 0.96
CA LEU A 79 -4.11 16.56 1.44
C LEU A 79 -5.59 16.18 1.65
N ASP A 80 -6.42 17.13 2.12
CA ASP A 80 -7.86 16.94 2.21
C ASP A 80 -8.50 16.65 0.83
N VAL A 81 -8.15 17.46 -0.18
CA VAL A 81 -8.65 17.26 -1.55
C VAL A 81 -8.21 15.90 -2.09
N ALA A 82 -6.93 15.55 -1.96
CA ALA A 82 -6.41 14.27 -2.40
C ALA A 82 -7.07 13.07 -1.68
N PHE A 83 -7.34 13.21 -0.38
CA PHE A 83 -8.04 12.20 0.41
C PHE A 83 -9.47 11.99 -0.08
N THR A 84 -10.22 13.08 -0.30
CA THR A 84 -11.59 13.03 -0.81
C THR A 84 -11.64 12.41 -2.21
N GLU A 85 -10.76 12.81 -3.12
CA GLU A 85 -10.69 12.26 -4.47
C GLU A 85 -10.34 10.76 -4.45
N SER A 86 -9.46 10.32 -3.55
CA SER A 86 -9.11 8.92 -3.37
C SER A 86 -10.29 8.10 -2.82
N CYS A 87 -11.05 8.66 -1.89
CA CYS A 87 -12.30 8.06 -1.40
C CYS A 87 -13.34 7.91 -2.52
N ASP A 88 -13.45 8.92 -3.39
CA ASP A 88 -14.35 8.83 -4.54
C ASP A 88 -13.86 7.79 -5.55
N ALA A 89 -12.54 7.69 -5.77
CA ALA A 89 -11.95 6.69 -6.65
C ALA A 89 -12.24 5.26 -6.17
N ILE A 90 -12.06 4.97 -4.88
CA ILE A 90 -12.34 3.62 -4.34
C ILE A 90 -13.84 3.29 -4.41
N ARG A 91 -14.74 4.27 -4.22
CA ARG A 91 -16.19 4.05 -4.43
C ARG A 91 -16.51 3.71 -5.88
N ARG A 92 -15.93 4.45 -6.84
CA ARG A 92 -16.12 4.18 -8.28
C ARG A 92 -15.59 2.80 -8.65
N GLU A 93 -14.38 2.46 -8.20
CA GLU A 93 -13.77 1.16 -8.48
C GLU A 93 -14.64 0.00 -7.99
N ARG A 94 -15.14 0.09 -6.76
CA ARG A 94 -16.07 -0.90 -6.19
C ARG A 94 -17.40 -0.97 -6.95
N SER A 95 -17.95 0.17 -7.37
CA SER A 95 -19.18 0.21 -8.15
C SER A 95 -19.02 -0.44 -9.53
N CYS A 96 -17.89 -0.22 -10.19
CA CYS A 96 -17.55 -0.87 -11.46
C CYS A 96 -17.39 -2.39 -11.26
N ALA A 97 -16.68 -2.81 -10.20
CA ALA A 97 -16.53 -4.22 -9.85
C ALA A 97 -17.89 -4.93 -9.68
N GLN A 98 -18.81 -4.30 -8.93
CA GLN A 98 -20.14 -4.85 -8.69
C GLN A 98 -21.00 -4.92 -9.95
N ALA A 99 -20.89 -3.92 -10.83
CA ALA A 99 -21.58 -3.94 -12.11
C ALA A 99 -21.09 -5.08 -13.01
N GLU A 100 -19.77 -5.31 -13.07
CA GLU A 100 -19.17 -6.42 -13.81
C GLU A 100 -19.59 -7.80 -13.25
N GLU A 101 -19.67 -7.93 -11.92
CA GLU A 101 -20.16 -9.15 -11.26
C GLU A 101 -21.64 -9.42 -11.52
N ALA A 102 -22.49 -8.40 -11.59
CA ALA A 102 -23.92 -8.54 -11.87
C ALA A 102 -24.24 -8.93 -13.32
N THR A 103 -23.31 -8.72 -14.25
CA THR A 103 -23.45 -9.04 -15.67
C THR A 103 -22.84 -10.38 -16.10
N ARG A 104 -22.20 -11.12 -15.17
CA ARG A 104 -21.67 -12.48 -15.40
C ARG A 104 -22.68 -13.55 -14.99
#